data_AF-A0AB37UBF7-F1
#
_entry.id   AF-A0AB37UBF7-F1
#
_cell.length_a   1.000
_cell.length_b   1.000
_cell.length_c   1.000
_cell.angle_alpha   90.00
_cell.angle_beta   90.00
_cell.angle_gamma   90.00
#
_symmetry.space_group_name_H-M   'P 1'
#
loop_
_entity.id
_entity.type
_entity.pdbx_description
1 polymer ?
#
loop_
_entity_poly.entity_id
_entity_poly.type
_entity_poly.pdbx_seq_one_letter_code
_entity_poly.pdbx_strand_id
1 'polypeptide(L)' 'MAYLTAPDAISAKQSYRYYVDLVSVQRDYQGVPEFTRTIDVVVTQPSKEAIVSLVAACSWLKGYEVISYNELSFQEAPF' A
#
# COMPACT_ATOMS: atom_id res chain seq x y z
N MET A 1 -18.97 -21.17 -9.90
CA MET A 1 -17.49 -21.21 -9.91
C MET A 1 -17.00 -20.89 -11.30
N ALA A 2 -16.52 -19.66 -11.52
CA ALA A 2 -15.91 -19.28 -12.80
C ALA A 2 -14.43 -19.65 -12.74
N TYR A 3 -14.03 -20.62 -13.54
CA TYR A 3 -12.63 -21.01 -13.73
C TYR A 3 -11.98 -19.94 -14.63
N LEU A 4 -11.10 -19.12 -14.05
CA LEU A 4 -10.24 -18.21 -14.79
C LEU A 4 -9.16 -19.04 -15.51
N THR A 5 -9.28 -19.16 -16.83
CA THR A 5 -8.26 -19.76 -17.69
C THR A 5 -7.08 -18.81 -17.87
N ALA A 6 -5.89 -19.40 -17.90
CA ALA A 6 -4.58 -18.77 -17.77
C ALA A 6 -4.15 -17.66 -18.79
N PRO A 7 -4.80 -17.37 -19.94
CA PRO A 7 -4.33 -16.26 -20.79
C PRO A 7 -4.82 -14.88 -20.33
N ASP A 8 -5.91 -14.79 -19.58
CA ASP A 8 -6.55 -13.50 -19.24
C ASP A 8 -5.77 -12.73 -18.16
N ALA A 9 -4.98 -13.44 -17.36
CA ALA A 9 -4.11 -12.85 -16.34
C ALA A 9 -2.92 -12.05 -16.93
N ILE A 10 -2.63 -12.18 -18.22
CA ILE A 10 -1.46 -11.56 -18.87
C ILE A 10 -1.82 -10.21 -19.52
N SER A 11 -3.11 -9.94 -19.80
CA SER A 11 -3.53 -8.69 -20.45
C SER A 11 -3.86 -7.55 -19.47
N ALA A 12 -4.02 -7.85 -18.18
CA ALA A 12 -4.35 -6.85 -17.18
C ALA A 12 -3.16 -6.64 -16.24
N LYS A 13 -2.27 -5.70 -16.58
CA LYS A 13 -1.43 -5.05 -15.56
C LYS A 13 -2.35 -4.25 -14.64
N GLN A 14 -3.09 -4.95 -13.76
CA GLN A 14 -3.93 -4.30 -12.76
C GLN A 14 -2.97 -3.74 -11.70
N SER A 15 -2.61 -2.48 -11.89
CA SER A 15 -1.88 -1.71 -10.90
C SER A 15 -2.90 -1.07 -9.96
N TYR A 16 -2.81 -1.42 -8.69
CA TYR A 16 -3.66 -0.91 -7.64
C TYR A 16 -2.93 0.20 -6.91
N ARG A 17 -3.56 1.37 -6.86
CA ARG A 17 -3.01 2.56 -6.23
C ARG A 17 -3.63 2.74 -4.86
N TYR A 18 -2.78 2.91 -3.86
CA TYR A 18 -3.13 3.06 -2.45
C TYR A 18 -2.49 4.32 -1.89
N TYR A 19 -3.24 5.02 -1.06
CA TYR A 19 -2.68 6.03 -0.18
C TYR A 19 -2.39 5.38 1.17
N VAL A 20 -1.14 5.40 1.58
CA VAL A 20 -0.66 4.69 2.77
C VAL A 20 -0.17 5.69 3.79
N ASP A 21 -0.76 5.66 4.97
CA ASP A 21 -0.34 6.46 6.11
C ASP A 21 0.73 5.73 6.89
N LEU A 22 1.86 6.40 7.02
CA LEU A 22 3.05 5.95 7.70
C LEU A 22 3.27 6.78 8.95
N VAL A 23 3.76 6.09 9.99
CA VAL A 23 4.13 6.70 11.25
C VAL A 23 5.58 6.40 11.57
N SER A 24 6.33 7.38 12.08
CA SER A 24 7.67 7.11 12.58
C SER A 24 7.61 6.16 13.78
N VAL A 25 8.51 5.18 13.79
CA VAL A 25 8.74 4.28 14.92
C VAL A 25 9.36 5.05 16.09
N GLN A 26 10.09 6.14 15.82
CA GLN A 26 10.53 7.05 16.87
C GLN A 26 9.33 7.78 17.46
N ARG A 27 9.19 7.63 18.78
CA ARG A 27 8.16 8.27 19.59
C ARG A 27 8.83 9.27 20.50
N ASP A 28 8.20 10.43 20.66
CA ASP A 28 8.59 11.43 21.64
C ASP A 28 8.41 10.88 23.07
N TYR A 29 8.92 11.59 24.08
CA TYR A 29 8.79 11.23 25.49
C TYR A 29 7.34 11.00 25.95
N GLN A 30 6.37 11.56 25.24
CA GLN A 30 4.94 11.37 25.49
C GLN A 30 4.33 10.15 24.77
N GLY A 31 5.14 9.34 24.07
CA GLY A 31 4.69 8.19 23.30
C GLY A 31 4.00 8.55 21.97
N VAL A 32 4.01 9.83 21.60
CA VAL A 32 3.45 10.35 20.36
C VAL A 32 4.46 10.14 19.23
N PRO A 33 4.05 9.59 18.08
CA PRO A 33 4.95 9.45 16.96
C PRO A 33 5.43 10.81 16.46
N GLU A 34 6.74 10.94 16.26
CA GLU A 34 7.38 12.23 15.96
C GLU A 34 7.01 12.74 14.57
N PHE A 35 6.81 11.82 13.62
CA PHE A 35 6.47 12.15 12.23
C PHE A 35 5.38 11.23 11.70
N THR A 36 4.45 11.83 10.97
CA THR A 36 3.46 11.13 10.14
C THR A 36 3.65 11.53 8.69
N ARG A 37 3.44 10.58 7.77
CA ARG A 37 3.56 10.84 6.33
C ARG A 37 2.58 9.96 5.57
N THR A 38 1.87 10.55 4.63
CA THR A 38 1.08 9.81 3.65
C THR A 38 1.87 9.67 2.37
N ILE A 39 1.93 8.46 1.81
CA ILE A 39 2.60 8.19 0.53
C ILE A 39 1.64 7.54 -0.47
N ASP A 40 1.99 7.70 -1.73
CA ASP A 40 1.32 7.03 -2.85
C ASP A 40 2.05 5.73 -3.18
N VAL A 41 1.33 4.61 -3.11
CA VAL A 41 1.87 3.26 -3.33
C VAL A 41 1.11 2.58 -4.45
N VAL A 42 1.83 2.08 -5.44
CA VAL A 42 1.26 1.29 -6.53
C VAL A 42 1.77 -0.14 -6.43
N VAL A 43 0.86 -1.09 -6.25
CA VAL A 43 1.17 -2.53 -6.16
C VAL A 43 0.45 -3.29 -7.28
N THR A 44 1.06 -4.36 -7.75
CA THR A 44 0.46 -5.25 -8.75
C THR A 44 -0.50 -6.27 -8.14
N GLN A 45 -0.46 -6.43 -6.82
CA GLN A 45 -1.34 -7.30 -6.06
C GLN A 45 -2.04 -6.48 -4.98
N PRO A 46 -3.39 -6.49 -4.91
CA PRO A 46 -4.15 -5.67 -3.97
C PRO A 46 -4.19 -6.32 -2.58
N SER A 47 -3.02 -6.48 -1.96
CA SER A 47 -2.87 -7.12 -0.65
C SER A 47 -2.13 -6.20 0.32
N LYS A 48 -2.54 -6.24 1.60
CA LYS A 48 -1.83 -5.51 2.67
C LYS A 48 -0.37 -5.92 2.74
N GLU A 49 -0.09 -7.20 2.54
CA GLU A 49 1.28 -7.74 2.55
C GLU A 49 2.15 -7.17 1.44
N ALA A 50 1.60 -6.95 0.24
CA ALA A 50 2.33 -6.31 -0.86
C ALA A 50 2.67 -4.85 -0.54
N ILE A 51 1.73 -4.11 0.04
CA ILE A 51 1.96 -2.71 0.48
C ILE A 51 3.05 -2.65 1.54
N VAL A 52 2.96 -3.48 2.59
CA VAL A 52 3.95 -3.53 3.67
C VAL A 52 5.32 -3.94 3.14
N SER A 53 5.39 -4.93 2.25
CA SER A 53 6.64 -5.39 1.64
C SER A 53 7.29 -4.30 0.79
N LEU A 54 6.50 -3.53 0.02
CA LEU A 54 7.01 -2.42 -0.78
C LEU A 54 7.54 -1.28 0.11
N VAL A 55 6.80 -0.93 1.16
CA VAL A 55 7.23 0.08 2.14
C VAL A 55 8.54 -0.36 2.82
N ALA A 56 8.65 -1.63 3.21
CA ALA A 56 9.85 -2.18 3.82
C ALA A 56 11.05 -2.23 2.87
N ALA A 57 10.83 -2.43 1.57
CA ALA A 57 11.88 -2.40 0.55
C ALA A 57 12.43 -0.99 0.28
N CYS A 58 11.68 0.06 0.63
CA CYS A 58 12.06 1.45 0.40
C CYS A 58 13.00 1.96 1.51
N SER A 59 14.30 2.08 1.23
CA SER A 59 15.30 2.48 2.22
C SER A 59 15.06 3.86 2.87
N TRP A 60 14.36 4.76 2.19
CA TRP A 60 13.99 6.09 2.67
C TRP A 60 12.77 6.09 3.61
N LEU A 61 12.07 4.97 3.71
CA LEU A 61 10.97 4.71 4.66
C LEU A 61 11.43 3.87 5.85
N LYS A 62 12.75 3.63 5.97
CA LYS A 62 13.31 2.91 7.12
C LYS A 62 13.00 3.66 8.41
N GLY A 63 12.40 2.98 9.38
CA GLY A 63 11.96 3.58 10.63
C GLY A 63 10.54 4.14 10.59
N TYR A 64 9.79 3.88 9.51
CA TYR A 64 8.35 4.12 9.45
C TYR A 64 7.57 2.80 9.49
N GLU A 65 6.38 2.83 10.10
CA GLU A 65 5.43 1.72 10.17
C GLU A 65 4.12 2.11 9.48
N VAL A 66 3.49 1.15 8.79
CA VAL A 66 2.19 1.34 8.13
C VAL A 66 1.08 1.28 9.17
N ILE A 67 0.38 2.39 9.39
CA ILE A 67 -0.76 2.46 10.33
C ILE A 67 -2.10 2.34 9.63
N SER A 68 -2.19 2.82 8.40
CA SER A 68 -3.42 2.80 7.62
C SER A 68 -3.11 2.80 6.14
N TYR A 69 -4.04 2.30 5.35
CA TYR A 69 -4.05 2.44 3.90
C TYR A 69 -5.51 2.64 3.47
N ASN A 70 -5.75 3.40 2.42
CA ASN A 70 -7.11 3.54 1.92
C ASN A 70 -7.64 2.18 1.44
N GLU A 71 -8.92 1.91 1.69
CA GLU A 71 -9.56 0.76 1.06
C GLU A 71 -9.67 1.04 -0.43
N LEU A 72 -9.45 0.00 -1.26
CA LEU A 72 -9.74 0.11 -2.69
C LEU A 72 -11.24 0.34 -2.85
N SER A 73 -11.63 1.58 -3.07
CA SER A 73 -12.94 1.86 -3.62
C SER A 73 -12.93 1.38 -5.07
N PHE A 74 -13.40 0.15 -5.29
CA PHE A 74 -13.70 -0.38 -6.63
C PHE A 74 -14.85 0.37 -7.34
N GLN A 75 -15.39 1.44 -6.74
CA GLN A 75 -16.24 2.40 -7.43
C GLN A 75 -15.37 3.23 -8.39
N GLU A 76 -15.19 2.67 -9.57
CA GLU A 76 -15.06 3.33 -10.88
C GLU A 76 -14.46 4.74 -10.85
N ALA A 77 -13.15 4.84 -11.09
CA ALA A 77 -12.64 5.97 -11.85
C ALA A 77 -12.81 5.61 -13.34
N PRO A 78 -13.71 6.27 -14.10
CA PRO A 78 -13.76 6.08 -15.54
C PRO A 78 -12.43 6.53 -16.15
N PHE A 79 -11.89 5.72 -17.05
CA PHE A 79 -10.69 6.00 -17.83
C PHE A 79 -10.89 7.21 -18.75
#